data_AF-A0A076HN34-F1
#
_entry.id   AF-A0A076HN34-F1
#
_cell.length_a   1.000
_cell.length_b   1.000
_cell.length_c   1.000
_cell.angle_alpha   90.00
_cell.angle_beta   90.00
_cell.angle_gamma   90.00
#
_symmetry.space_group_name_H-M   'P 1'
#
loop_
_entity.id
_entity.type
_entity.pdbx_description
1 polymer ?
#
loop_
_entity_poly.entity_id
_entity_poly.type
_entity_poly.pdbx_seq_one_letter_code
_entity_poly.pdbx_strand_id
1 'polypeptide(L)'
;MVDQFLEVARNGGNEPPGSETRQADLMYELDSLVSDFLDENQLDANEFSSIEQQVLNSIAEDLINEETETNALEMDQDELGNFDAGSVFSALDMTLMEASVEAPSSSFGVDAMDG
;
A
#
# COMPACT_ATOMS: atom_id res chain seq x y z
N MET A 1 3.60 12.39 -0.11
CA MET A 1 2.55 11.84 -0.98
C MET A 1 2.48 10.33 -0.83
N VAL A 2 3.51 9.59 -1.26
CA VAL A 2 3.60 8.12 -1.08
C VAL A 2 3.42 7.70 0.39
N ASP A 3 4.12 8.34 1.34
CA ASP A 3 3.95 8.04 2.78
C ASP A 3 2.52 8.23 3.27
N GLN A 4 1.82 9.26 2.77
CA GLN A 4 0.44 9.55 3.16
C GLN A 4 -0.51 8.51 2.58
N PHE A 5 -0.30 8.10 1.33
CA PHE A 5 -1.02 6.99 0.73
C PHE A 5 -0.80 5.69 1.51
N LEU A 6 0.44 5.36 1.86
CA LEU A 6 0.77 4.16 2.65
C LEU A 6 0.16 4.21 4.05
N GLU A 7 0.12 5.39 4.68
CA GLU A 7 -0.54 5.58 5.97
C GLU A 7 -2.04 5.32 5.88
N VAL A 8 -2.71 5.84 4.83
CA VAL A 8 -4.12 5.57 4.54
C VAL A 8 -4.33 4.08 4.23
N ALA A 9 -3.49 3.46 3.41
CA ALA A 9 -3.60 2.04 3.09
C ALA A 9 -3.48 1.14 4.33
N ARG A 10 -2.62 1.54 5.27
CA ARG A 10 -2.43 0.85 6.56
C ARG A 10 -3.57 1.08 7.54
N ASN A 11 -4.16 2.28 7.57
CA ASN A 11 -5.21 2.64 8.53
C ASN A 11 -6.65 2.46 7.99
N GLY A 12 -6.82 2.38 6.67
CA GLY A 12 -8.10 2.54 5.97
C GLY A 12 -8.98 1.29 5.90
N GLY A 13 -8.53 0.12 6.34
CA GLY A 13 -9.24 -1.13 6.10
C GLY A 13 -9.81 -1.80 7.34
N ASN A 14 -11.12 -1.63 7.57
CA ASN A 14 -11.92 -2.64 8.28
C ASN A 14 -12.20 -3.86 7.36
N GLU A 15 -11.82 -3.75 6.09
CA GLU A 15 -11.94 -4.78 5.06
C GLU A 15 -10.71 -5.67 5.00
N PRO A 16 -10.92 -6.99 4.79
CA PRO A 16 -9.82 -7.93 4.82
C PRO A 16 -8.88 -7.70 3.64
N PRO A 17 -7.56 -7.92 3.86
CA PRO A 17 -6.61 -7.90 2.78
C PRO A 17 -7.04 -8.86 1.66
N GLY A 18 -6.89 -8.40 0.42
CA GLY A 18 -7.12 -9.15 -0.82
C GLY A 18 -8.53 -8.96 -1.37
N SER A 19 -9.31 -8.07 -0.77
CA SER A 19 -10.66 -7.74 -1.22
C SER A 19 -10.62 -6.75 -2.37
N GLU A 20 -11.37 -7.03 -3.44
CA GLU A 20 -11.58 -6.12 -4.57
C GLU A 20 -12.09 -4.73 -4.10
N THR A 21 -12.89 -4.72 -3.02
CA THR A 21 -13.41 -3.48 -2.42
C THR A 21 -12.29 -2.62 -1.83
N ARG A 22 -11.32 -3.24 -1.16
CA ARG A 22 -10.16 -2.53 -0.61
C ARG A 22 -9.26 -1.98 -1.71
N GLN A 23 -9.06 -2.75 -2.78
CA GLN A 23 -8.30 -2.27 -3.95
C GLN A 23 -8.97 -1.07 -4.61
N ALA A 24 -10.31 -1.10 -4.75
CA ALA A 24 -11.07 0.02 -5.28
C ALA A 24 -10.99 1.27 -4.38
N ASP A 25 -10.99 1.08 -3.06
CA ASP A 25 -10.84 2.17 -2.09
C ASP A 25 -9.44 2.81 -2.20
N LEU A 26 -8.38 2.00 -2.25
CA LEU A 26 -7.01 2.46 -2.47
C LEU A 26 -6.86 3.22 -3.80
N MET A 27 -7.50 2.76 -4.87
CA MET A 27 -7.51 3.48 -6.15
C MET A 27 -8.16 4.85 -6.02
N TYR A 28 -9.30 4.94 -5.31
CA TYR A 28 -9.99 6.20 -5.09
C TYR A 28 -9.16 7.17 -4.25
N GLU A 29 -8.52 6.67 -3.18
CA GLU A 29 -7.65 7.48 -2.34
C GLU A 29 -6.41 7.96 -3.11
N LEU A 30 -5.81 7.12 -3.96
CA LEU A 30 -4.71 7.53 -4.83
C LEU A 30 -5.15 8.64 -5.78
N ASP A 31 -6.29 8.49 -6.46
CA ASP A 31 -6.84 9.51 -7.37
C ASP A 31 -7.09 10.84 -6.65
N SER A 32 -7.68 10.80 -5.45
CA SER A 32 -7.92 11.97 -4.63
C SER A 32 -6.60 12.64 -4.21
N LEU A 33 -5.61 11.86 -3.80
CA LEU A 33 -4.31 12.36 -3.37
C LEU A 33 -3.53 13.01 -4.51
N VAL A 34 -3.55 12.40 -5.71
CA VAL A 34 -2.94 12.94 -6.93
C VAL A 34 -3.65 14.22 -7.35
N SER A 35 -4.97 14.25 -7.29
CA SER A 35 -5.75 15.45 -7.59
C SER A 35 -5.46 16.59 -6.61
N ASP A 36 -5.37 16.31 -5.31
CA ASP A 36 -5.02 17.32 -4.30
C ASP A 36 -3.60 17.85 -4.51
N PHE A 37 -2.63 16.96 -4.76
CA PHE A 37 -1.26 17.34 -5.07
C PHE A 37 -1.17 18.22 -6.32
N LEU A 38 -1.93 17.90 -7.37
CA LEU A 38 -2.00 18.72 -8.58
C LEU A 38 -2.54 20.12 -8.28
N ASP A 39 -3.62 20.23 -7.50
CA ASP A 39 -4.22 21.52 -7.14
C ASP A 39 -3.28 22.35 -6.25
N GLU A 40 -2.68 21.73 -5.22
CA GLU A 40 -1.72 22.37 -4.31
C GLU A 40 -0.50 22.93 -5.04
N ASN A 41 -0.01 22.21 -6.06
CA ASN A 41 1.15 22.60 -6.84
C ASN A 41 0.80 23.43 -8.09
N GLN A 42 -0.49 23.75 -8.30
CA GLN A 42 -0.99 24.45 -9.49
C GLN A 42 -0.57 23.77 -10.80
N LEU A 43 -0.52 22.44 -10.78
CA LEU A 43 -0.17 21.60 -11.91
C LEU A 43 -1.40 21.32 -12.76
N ASP A 44 -1.16 20.98 -14.02
CA ASP A 44 -2.22 20.68 -14.96
C ASP A 44 -2.68 19.23 -14.79
N ALA A 45 -3.99 18.96 -14.98
CA ALA A 45 -4.54 17.61 -14.89
C ALA A 45 -3.94 16.63 -15.92
N ASN A 46 -3.28 17.16 -16.96
CA ASN A 46 -2.51 16.36 -17.91
C ASN A 46 -1.33 15.62 -17.26
N GLU A 47 -0.81 16.12 -16.13
CA GLU A 47 0.26 15.48 -15.37
C GLU A 47 -0.24 14.36 -14.45
N PHE A 48 -1.57 14.19 -14.32
CA PHE A 48 -2.19 13.21 -13.42
C PHE A 48 -1.61 11.81 -13.61
N SER A 49 -1.67 11.24 -14.82
CA SER A 49 -1.16 9.90 -15.08
C SER A 49 0.37 9.80 -14.86
N SER A 50 1.11 10.88 -15.10
CA SER A 50 2.55 10.89 -14.87
C SER A 50 2.88 10.84 -13.37
N ILE A 51 2.12 11.56 -12.55
CA ILE A 51 2.29 11.60 -11.11
C ILE A 51 1.77 10.33 -10.46
N GLU A 52 0.59 9.86 -10.88
CA GLU A 52 0.04 8.55 -10.49
C GLU A 52 1.07 7.45 -10.72
N GLN A 53 1.68 7.41 -11.91
CA GLN A 53 2.68 6.41 -12.23
C GLN A 53 3.95 6.54 -11.38
N GLN A 54 4.39 7.76 -11.08
CA GLN A 54 5.53 7.98 -10.18
C GLN A 54 5.24 7.50 -8.76
N VAL A 55 4.01 7.70 -8.27
CA VAL A 55 3.58 7.21 -6.97
C VAL A 55 3.55 5.68 -6.97
N LEU A 56 2.95 5.05 -7.98
CA LEU A 56 2.92 3.60 -8.13
C LEU A 56 4.32 3.00 -8.19
N ASN A 57 5.21 3.58 -9.00
CA ASN A 57 6.59 3.12 -9.10
C ASN A 57 7.33 3.25 -7.76
N SER A 58 7.15 4.38 -7.05
CA SER A 58 7.77 4.57 -5.74
C SER A 58 7.26 3.58 -4.70
N ILE A 59 5.96 3.29 -4.68
CA ILE A 59 5.37 2.28 -3.79
C ILE A 59 5.91 0.89 -4.12
N ALA A 60 5.94 0.53 -5.39
CA ALA A 60 6.46 -0.75 -5.85
C ALA A 60 7.94 -0.92 -5.45
N GLU A 61 8.76 0.10 -5.65
CA GLU A 61 10.16 0.09 -5.24
C GLU A 61 10.30 -0.05 -3.72
N ASP A 62 9.47 0.63 -2.93
CA ASP A 62 9.49 0.52 -1.47
C ASP A 62 9.13 -0.91 -1.04
N LEU A 63 8.07 -1.49 -1.61
CA LEU A 63 7.65 -2.88 -1.36
C LEU A 63 8.73 -3.89 -1.73
N ILE A 64 9.41 -3.70 -2.87
CA ILE A 64 10.54 -4.54 -3.30
C ILE A 64 11.73 -4.41 -2.33
N ASN A 65 11.97 -3.21 -1.80
CA ASN A 65 13.05 -2.98 -0.84
C ASN A 65 12.73 -3.49 0.57
N GLU A 66 11.45 -3.50 0.98
CA GLU A 66 11.00 -4.06 2.26
C GLU A 66 10.99 -5.60 2.25
N GLU A 67 10.75 -6.25 1.11
CA GLU A 67 10.82 -7.70 0.95
C GLU A 67 12.26 -8.23 1.10
N THR A 68 12.50 -8.99 2.17
CA THR A 68 13.81 -9.60 2.44
C THR A 68 13.92 -10.96 1.75
N GLU A 69 14.47 -10.97 0.53
CA GLU A 69 15.08 -12.08 -0.24
C GLU A 69 14.30 -13.42 -0.39
N THR A 70 13.14 -13.62 0.24
CA THR A 70 12.50 -14.95 0.35
C THR A 70 11.11 -15.06 -0.27
N ASN A 71 10.37 -13.98 -0.39
CA ASN A 71 9.33 -13.83 -1.39
C ASN A 71 9.79 -12.72 -2.35
N ALA A 72 9.65 -12.94 -3.64
CA ALA A 72 9.78 -11.87 -4.60
C ALA A 72 8.36 -11.51 -4.98
N LEU A 73 7.87 -10.34 -4.56
CA LEU A 73 6.65 -9.76 -5.09
C LEU A 73 6.80 -9.64 -6.62
N GLU A 74 6.18 -10.57 -7.36
CA GLU A 74 6.11 -10.50 -8.81
C GLU A 74 5.11 -9.40 -9.19
N MET A 75 5.62 -8.20 -9.46
CA MET A 75 4.83 -7.09 -9.96
C MET A 75 4.99 -6.96 -11.47
N ASP A 76 3.86 -6.86 -12.18
CA ASP A 76 3.86 -6.71 -13.63
C ASP A 76 4.31 -5.29 -14.01
N GLN A 77 5.21 -5.22 -14.99
CA GLN A 77 5.69 -3.98 -15.59
C GLN A 77 5.35 -3.96 -17.07
N ASP A 78 4.90 -2.82 -17.56
CA ASP A 78 4.67 -2.62 -18.98
C ASP A 78 5.97 -2.27 -19.74
N GLU A 79 5.87 -2.09 -21.06
CA GLU A 79 7.02 -1.93 -21.98
C GLU A 79 7.92 -0.72 -21.66
N LEU A 80 7.44 0.19 -20.82
CA LEU A 80 8.16 1.37 -20.36
C LEU A 80 8.79 1.18 -18.96
N GLY A 81 8.58 0.03 -18.33
CA GLY A 81 9.04 -0.27 -16.98
C GLY A 81 8.17 0.34 -15.89
N ASN A 82 6.93 0.72 -16.21
CA ASN A 82 5.99 1.24 -15.23
C ASN A 82 5.20 0.09 -14.59
N PHE A 83 4.95 0.18 -13.29
CA PHE A 83 4.19 -0.82 -12.57
C PHE A 83 2.69 -0.61 -12.71
N ASP A 84 1.96 -1.71 -12.93
CA ASP A 84 0.50 -1.69 -12.98
C ASP A 84 -0.10 -1.48 -11.58
N ALA A 85 -1.09 -0.60 -11.48
CA ALA A 85 -1.75 -0.26 -10.21
C ALA A 85 -2.33 -1.49 -9.51
N GLY A 86 -2.95 -2.42 -10.26
CA GLY A 86 -3.51 -3.64 -9.72
C GLY A 86 -2.44 -4.57 -9.13
N SER A 87 -1.28 -4.66 -9.78
CA SER A 87 -0.13 -5.42 -9.26
C SER A 87 0.43 -4.79 -7.99
N VAL A 88 0.62 -3.47 -7.97
CA VAL A 88 1.15 -2.72 -6.82
C VAL A 88 0.22 -2.84 -5.62
N PHE A 89 -1.09 -2.67 -5.79
CA PHE A 89 -2.03 -2.79 -4.68
C PHE A 89 -2.17 -4.22 -4.18
N SER A 90 -2.11 -5.21 -5.07
CA SER A 90 -2.09 -6.62 -4.65
C SER A 90 -0.85 -6.93 -3.81
N ALA A 91 0.31 -6.42 -4.22
CA ALA A 91 1.57 -6.57 -3.50
C ALA A 91 1.53 -5.85 -2.13
N LEU A 92 1.06 -4.60 -2.10
CA LEU A 92 0.86 -3.82 -0.87
C LEU A 92 -0.08 -4.54 0.11
N ASP A 93 -1.11 -5.17 -0.42
CA ASP A 93 -2.06 -5.90 0.38
C ASP A 93 -1.46 -7.17 1.01
N MET A 94 -0.64 -7.91 0.26
CA MET A 94 0.12 -9.06 0.77
C MET A 94 1.09 -8.65 1.90
N THR A 95 1.82 -7.54 1.74
CA THR A 95 2.74 -7.06 2.79
C THR A 95 1.98 -6.64 4.06
N LEU A 96 0.80 -6.04 3.91
CA LEU A 96 -0.08 -5.75 5.04
C LEU A 96 -0.65 -7.00 5.72
N MET A 97 -0.95 -8.04 4.95
CA MET A 97 -1.38 -9.32 5.48
C MET A 97 -0.26 -9.98 6.29
N GLU A 98 0.97 -9.97 5.78
CA GLU A 98 2.15 -10.50 6.48
C GLU A 98 2.41 -9.74 7.80
N ALA A 99 2.37 -8.41 7.77
CA ALA A 99 2.52 -7.56 8.95
C ALA A 99 1.46 -7.86 10.05
N SER A 100 0.27 -8.31 9.65
CA SER A 100 -0.81 -8.67 10.60
C SER A 100 -0.59 -10.04 11.27
N VAL A 101 0.15 -10.96 10.63
CA VAL A 101 0.50 -12.28 11.22
C VAL A 101 1.61 -12.14 12.25
N GLU A 102 2.45 -11.11 12.14
CA GLU A 102 3.54 -10.81 13.09
C GLU A 102 3.11 -9.94 14.29
N ALA A 103 1.82 -9.88 14.63
CA ALA A 103 1.42 -9.41 15.95
C ALA A 103 1.70 -10.51 17.00
N PRO A 104 2.73 -10.38 17.87
CA PRO A 104 2.95 -11.35 18.92
C PRO A 104 1.80 -11.27 19.90
N SER A 105 0.87 -12.23 19.79
CA SER A 105 0.13 -12.89 20.87
C SER A 105 0.30 -12.21 22.24
N SER A 106 -0.25 -11.00 22.40
CA SER A 106 -0.28 -10.31 23.69
C SER A 106 -1.69 -10.42 24.22
N SER A 107 -2.06 -11.65 24.59
CA SER A 107 -3.16 -11.93 25.50
C SER A 107 -2.52 -12.64 26.70
N PHE A 108 -2.19 -11.92 27.79
CA PHE A 108 -3.11 -11.54 28.87
C PHE A 108 -3.70 -12.82 29.53
N GLY A 109 -3.43 -13.18 30.78
CA GLY A 109 -2.66 -12.56 31.85
C GLY A 109 -2.59 -13.50 33.06
N VAL A 110 -1.66 -13.19 33.96
CA VAL A 110 -1.63 -13.44 35.41
C VAL A 110 -2.68 -14.36 36.05
N ASP A 111 -2.21 -15.38 36.78
CA ASP A 111 -2.72 -15.60 38.14
C ASP A 111 -1.58 -16.02 39.07
N ALA A 112 -1.43 -15.26 40.15
CA ALA A 112 -0.56 -15.55 41.26
C ALA A 112 -1.35 -16.39 42.27
N MET A 113 -0.83 -17.52 42.72
CA MET A 113 -1.21 -18.04 44.03
C MET A 113 -0.06 -18.81 44.70
N ASP A 114 0.57 -18.10 45.63
CA ASP A 114 1.26 -18.59 46.81
C ASP A 114 0.34 -19.57 47.57
N GLY A 115 0.84 -20.78 47.85
CA GLY A 115 0.16 -21.83 48.63
C GLY A 115 1.16 -22.84 49.18
#